data_AF-A0A629K910-F1
#
_entry.id   AF-A0A629K910-F1
#
_cell.length_a   1.000
_cell.length_b   1.000
_cell.length_c   1.000
_cell.angle_alpha   90.00
_cell.angle_beta   90.00
_cell.angle_gamma   90.00
#
_symmetry.space_group_name_H-M   'P 1'
#
loop_
_entity.id
_entity.type
_entity.pdbx_description
1 polymer ?
#
loop_
_entity_poly.entity_id
_entity_poly.type
_entity_poly.pdbx_seq_one_letter_code
_entity_poly.pdbx_strand_id
1 'polypeptide(L)'
;MPAFPKFKTIITDYGKQRLIAAMSPGGTKLTLTQMAVGDGGGNPTNPDTTSTALVNEVWRAAVNSVSVDKTHSNIIIVELLIPAEVGGFWVREAGIYDEFNKLVAICSLPASEKPLLEQGSGRAQTVRMTLIVSDTSIVNITIDSTTIMATNEYVDNSLEEHEKSRNHPDATLTDKGFTKLYSGVTSIDETMAATPKAVKIAMDNASARLAKERNLADLTNIPLARQSLQLGNSATLNVGTTANTVAAGDDSRITGAMQKSQNGADIPNKPLFLQNVGLTETVEQARNAVPSTRKVNGKALTTDITLTSGDIGALPVTGGKLNGPLGIGTDNALGGNSIVLGDNDTGFKQDGDGILGIYANNALVGYIDNSGLHMSVDVLTNGVVRAGNAKKLSLTSNNNSALTATFNLWGDANRPT
;
A
#
# COMPACT_ATOMS: atom_id res chain seq x y z
N MET A 1 23.12 -110.81 7.18
CA MET A 1 23.56 -109.42 7.45
C MET A 1 23.05 -109.06 8.84
N PRO A 2 23.91 -108.66 9.79
CA PRO A 2 23.44 -108.33 11.14
C PRO A 2 22.61 -107.04 11.07
N ALA A 3 21.46 -107.04 11.75
CA ALA A 3 20.57 -105.88 11.82
C ALA A 3 21.31 -104.72 12.49
N PHE A 4 21.51 -103.61 11.77
CA PHE A 4 22.00 -102.38 12.39
C PHE A 4 21.04 -101.97 13.51
N PRO A 5 21.52 -101.61 14.71
CA PRO A 5 20.65 -101.15 15.79
C PRO A 5 19.87 -99.92 15.32
N LYS A 6 18.54 -100.00 15.35
CA LYS A 6 17.67 -98.84 15.10
C LYS A 6 17.72 -97.95 16.35
N PHE A 7 18.48 -96.86 16.27
CA PHE A 7 18.47 -95.79 17.26
C PHE A 7 17.08 -95.18 17.35
N LYS A 8 16.58 -94.97 18.56
CA LYS A 8 15.21 -94.50 18.83
C LYS A 8 15.20 -93.60 20.05
N THR A 9 14.30 -92.62 20.03
CA THR A 9 13.90 -91.84 21.19
C THR A 9 12.61 -92.43 21.75
N ILE A 10 12.56 -92.62 23.08
CA ILE A 10 11.38 -93.09 23.80
C ILE A 10 11.06 -92.09 24.92
N ILE A 11 9.78 -91.76 25.03
CA ILE A 11 9.25 -91.01 26.17
C ILE A 11 8.96 -92.01 27.29
N THR A 12 9.51 -91.76 28.48
CA THR A 12 9.33 -92.63 29.65
C THR A 12 7.88 -92.59 30.14
N ASP A 13 7.47 -93.55 30.96
CA ASP A 13 6.12 -93.56 31.54
C ASP A 13 5.90 -92.34 32.44
N TYR A 14 6.96 -91.85 33.10
CA TYR A 14 6.95 -90.57 33.78
C TYR A 14 6.77 -89.40 32.82
N GLY A 15 7.51 -89.36 31.71
CA GLY A 15 7.38 -88.31 30.69
C GLY A 15 5.99 -88.27 30.08
N LYS A 16 5.36 -89.43 29.82
CA LYS A 16 3.97 -89.51 29.36
C LYS A 16 3.01 -88.93 30.39
N GLN A 17 3.16 -89.26 31.69
CA GLN A 17 2.34 -88.69 32.75
C GLN A 17 2.47 -87.17 32.84
N ARG A 18 3.70 -86.65 32.70
CA ARG A 18 3.97 -85.21 32.71
C ARG A 18 3.39 -84.50 31.48
N LEU A 19 3.46 -85.13 30.30
CA LEU A 19 2.83 -84.63 29.08
C LEU A 19 1.30 -84.61 29.23
N ILE A 20 0.68 -85.67 29.77
CA ILE A 20 -0.77 -85.72 30.04
C ILE A 20 -1.19 -84.66 31.07
N ALA A 21 -0.42 -84.50 32.15
CA ALA A 21 -0.66 -83.48 33.16
C ALA A 21 -0.55 -82.06 32.59
N ALA A 22 0.40 -81.82 31.68
CA ALA A 22 0.52 -80.56 30.98
C ALA A 22 -0.66 -80.30 30.03
N MET A 23 -1.26 -81.33 29.42
CA MET A 23 -2.40 -81.22 28.50
C MET A 23 -3.75 -80.93 29.17
N SER A 24 -3.85 -81.01 30.50
CA SER A 24 -5.09 -80.75 31.22
C SER A 24 -5.36 -79.24 31.32
N PRO A 25 -6.61 -78.76 31.19
CA PRO A 25 -6.93 -77.34 31.40
C PRO A 25 -6.51 -76.89 32.80
N GLY A 26 -5.56 -75.95 32.90
CA GLY A 26 -4.95 -75.52 34.18
C GLY A 26 -3.82 -76.41 34.71
N GLY A 27 -3.32 -77.35 33.90
CA GLY A 27 -2.26 -78.30 34.24
C GLY A 27 -0.89 -77.66 34.50
N THR A 28 -0.05 -78.37 35.26
CA THR A 28 1.33 -77.97 35.55
C THR A 28 2.20 -78.15 34.30
N LYS A 29 2.76 -77.05 33.82
CA LYS A 29 3.61 -77.01 32.61
C LYS A 29 4.82 -77.94 32.77
N LEU A 30 5.23 -78.60 31.68
CA LEU A 30 6.45 -79.41 31.64
C LEU A 30 7.66 -78.53 31.33
N THR A 31 8.60 -78.41 32.27
CA THR A 31 9.82 -77.62 32.09
C THR A 31 11.01 -78.56 31.94
N LEU A 32 11.65 -78.57 30.77
CA LEU A 32 12.86 -79.37 30.54
C LEU A 32 14.07 -78.58 31.00
N THR A 33 14.77 -79.05 32.03
CA THR A 33 15.81 -78.27 32.70
C THR A 33 17.22 -78.74 32.36
N GLN A 34 17.43 -80.06 32.21
CA GLN A 34 18.74 -80.65 32.00
C GLN A 34 18.67 -81.72 30.92
N MET A 35 19.76 -81.87 30.18
CA MET A 35 20.00 -83.01 29.30
C MET A 35 21.31 -83.67 29.71
N ALA A 36 21.27 -84.99 29.83
CA ALA A 36 22.44 -85.80 30.16
C ALA A 36 22.82 -86.69 28.99
N VAL A 37 24.09 -87.04 28.92
CA VAL A 37 24.66 -88.00 27.98
C VAL A 37 25.33 -89.12 28.77
N GLY A 38 25.26 -90.32 28.22
CA GLY A 38 25.81 -91.53 28.82
C GLY A 38 26.58 -92.37 27.81
N ASP A 39 27.46 -93.23 28.30
CA ASP A 39 28.26 -94.14 27.48
C ASP A 39 27.65 -95.54 27.35
N GLY A 40 26.49 -95.78 27.98
CA GLY A 40 25.75 -97.04 27.94
C GLY A 40 26.44 -98.20 28.66
N GLY A 41 27.40 -97.93 29.55
CA GLY A 41 28.24 -98.96 30.17
C GLY A 41 29.14 -99.66 29.15
N GLY A 42 29.53 -98.94 28.09
CA GLY A 42 30.36 -99.45 26.99
C GLY A 42 29.59 -100.16 25.87
N ASN A 43 28.28 -100.36 26.00
CA ASN A 43 27.45 -101.10 25.04
C ASN A 43 26.33 -100.23 24.44
N PRO A 44 25.77 -100.57 23.25
CA PRO A 44 24.58 -99.92 22.73
C PRO A 44 23.40 -100.10 23.69
N THR A 45 22.69 -99.01 23.99
CA THR A 45 21.53 -99.04 24.89
C THR A 45 20.24 -99.30 24.11
N ASN A 46 19.33 -100.07 24.70
CA ASN A 46 17.97 -100.25 24.18
C ASN A 46 16.98 -99.61 25.17
N PRO A 47 16.64 -98.32 24.99
CA PRO A 47 15.74 -97.62 25.89
C PRO A 47 14.37 -98.30 25.95
N ASP A 48 13.76 -98.24 27.12
CA ASP A 48 12.40 -98.70 27.40
C ASP A 48 11.57 -97.60 28.11
N THR A 49 10.24 -97.68 28.04
CA THR A 49 9.35 -96.68 28.65
C THR A 49 9.45 -96.69 30.17
N THR A 50 9.86 -97.81 30.79
CA THR A 50 10.03 -97.91 32.25
C THR A 50 11.34 -97.30 32.77
N SER A 51 12.22 -96.81 31.87
CA SER A 51 13.52 -96.24 32.25
C SER A 51 13.37 -95.02 33.14
N THR A 52 14.12 -94.99 34.25
CA THR A 52 14.13 -93.87 35.20
C THR A 52 15.47 -93.11 35.25
N ALA A 53 16.53 -93.68 34.67
CA ALA A 53 17.86 -93.09 34.54
C ALA A 53 18.57 -93.63 33.29
N LEU A 54 19.68 -92.99 32.89
CA LEU A 54 20.61 -93.51 31.90
C LEU A 54 21.34 -94.75 32.45
N VAL A 55 21.79 -95.65 31.56
CA VAL A 55 22.53 -96.87 31.96
C VAL A 55 23.85 -96.50 32.63
N ASN A 56 24.58 -95.53 32.07
CA ASN A 56 25.74 -94.93 32.71
C ASN A 56 25.90 -93.47 32.26
N GLU A 57 25.46 -92.54 33.09
CA GLU A 57 25.58 -91.11 32.85
C GLU A 57 27.02 -90.63 33.03
N VAL A 58 27.55 -89.95 32.01
CA VAL A 58 28.93 -89.41 32.02
C VAL A 58 28.96 -87.89 32.14
N TRP A 59 27.92 -87.21 31.68
CA TRP A 59 27.83 -85.76 31.80
C TRP A 59 26.38 -85.27 31.71
N ARG A 60 26.08 -84.20 32.45
CA ARG A 60 24.79 -83.52 32.45
C ARG A 60 24.99 -82.03 32.50
N ALA A 61 24.21 -81.30 31.73
CA ALA A 61 24.13 -79.85 31.83
C ALA A 61 22.73 -79.34 31.47
N ALA A 62 22.55 -78.03 31.66
CA ALA A 62 21.33 -77.35 31.25
C ALA A 62 21.08 -77.53 29.76
N VAL A 63 19.81 -77.65 29.41
CA VAL A 63 19.41 -77.72 27.99
C VAL A 63 19.81 -76.43 27.29
N ASN A 64 20.46 -76.53 26.12
CA ASN A 64 20.96 -75.38 25.38
C ASN A 64 19.86 -74.71 24.52
N SER A 65 19.07 -75.53 23.84
CA SER A 65 17.90 -75.06 23.08
C SER A 65 16.78 -76.08 23.15
N VAL A 66 15.54 -75.61 23.16
CA VAL A 66 14.37 -76.42 22.91
C VAL A 66 13.51 -75.67 21.92
N SER A 67 13.24 -76.29 20.78
CA SER A 67 12.46 -75.69 19.70
C SER A 67 11.45 -76.69 19.13
N VAL A 68 10.42 -76.18 18.49
CA VAL A 68 9.49 -76.98 17.69
C VAL A 68 9.96 -76.94 16.25
N ASP A 69 9.96 -78.09 15.57
CA ASP A 69 10.36 -78.17 14.18
C ASP A 69 9.44 -77.32 13.29
N LYS A 70 10.04 -76.48 12.42
CA LYS A 70 9.30 -75.54 11.54
C LYS A 70 8.45 -76.24 10.49
N THR A 71 8.75 -77.50 10.15
CA THR A 71 8.06 -78.30 9.13
C THR A 71 7.09 -79.30 9.73
N HIS A 72 7.35 -79.77 10.95
CA HIS A 72 6.53 -80.74 11.66
C HIS A 72 6.20 -80.22 13.06
N SER A 73 5.04 -79.57 13.19
CA SER A 73 4.62 -78.98 14.45
C SER A 73 4.43 -79.99 15.58
N ASN A 74 4.47 -81.30 15.33
CA ASN A 74 4.39 -82.38 16.34
C ASN A 74 5.76 -82.86 16.84
N ILE A 75 6.85 -82.22 16.42
CA ILE A 75 8.23 -82.60 16.76
C ILE A 75 8.89 -81.52 17.63
N ILE A 76 9.34 -81.92 18.82
CA ILE A 76 10.14 -81.09 19.72
C ILE A 76 11.60 -81.51 19.58
N ILE A 77 12.47 -80.55 19.33
CA ILE A 77 13.92 -80.71 19.21
C ILE A 77 14.57 -80.12 20.46
N VAL A 78 15.29 -80.96 21.20
CA VAL A 78 16.04 -80.58 22.39
C VAL A 78 17.52 -80.73 22.08
N GLU A 79 18.29 -79.66 22.27
CA GLU A 79 19.73 -79.65 21.99
C GLU A 79 20.52 -79.41 23.26
N LEU A 80 21.58 -80.21 23.41
CA LEU A 80 22.62 -80.04 24.41
C LEU A 80 23.93 -79.72 23.70
N LEU A 81 24.56 -78.61 24.06
CA LEU A 81 25.91 -78.29 23.61
C LEU A 81 26.91 -78.80 24.65
N ILE A 82 27.77 -79.73 24.27
CA ILE A 82 28.91 -80.17 25.08
C ILE A 82 30.12 -79.30 24.71
N PRO A 83 30.64 -78.44 25.61
CA PRO A 83 31.79 -77.59 25.34
C PRO A 83 33.07 -78.37 25.01
N ALA A 84 34.09 -77.70 24.48
CA ALA A 84 35.35 -78.36 24.10
C ALA A 84 36.14 -78.86 25.33
N GLU A 85 35.94 -78.22 26.48
CA GLU A 85 36.58 -78.49 27.77
C GLU A 85 36.04 -79.76 28.45
N VAL A 86 34.87 -80.24 28.04
CA VAL A 86 34.21 -81.42 28.60
C VAL A 86 34.27 -82.58 27.61
N GLY A 87 34.90 -83.69 27.98
CA GLY A 87 35.07 -84.85 27.10
C GLY A 87 35.82 -85.99 27.78
N GLY A 88 36.38 -86.91 26.97
CA GLY A 88 37.03 -88.13 27.43
C GLY A 88 36.07 -89.33 27.58
N PHE A 89 34.87 -89.22 27.01
CA PHE A 89 33.83 -90.25 27.08
C PHE A 89 33.18 -90.50 25.73
N TRP A 90 32.53 -91.66 25.61
CA TRP A 90 31.69 -92.01 24.47
C TRP A 90 30.26 -91.60 24.76
N VAL A 91 29.57 -91.04 23.76
CA VAL A 91 28.13 -90.78 23.81
C VAL A 91 27.43 -91.92 23.08
N ARG A 92 26.58 -92.65 23.81
CA ARG A 92 25.74 -93.75 23.30
C ARG A 92 24.29 -93.65 23.72
N GLU A 93 23.99 -92.82 24.71
CA GLU A 93 22.63 -92.52 25.15
C GLU A 93 22.53 -91.04 25.53
N ALA A 94 21.33 -90.48 25.44
CA ALA A 94 21.02 -89.19 26.03
C ALA A 94 19.65 -89.21 26.69
N GLY A 95 19.50 -88.41 27.74
CA GLY A 95 18.31 -88.35 28.58
C GLY A 95 17.93 -86.91 28.86
N ILE A 96 16.63 -86.63 28.84
CA ILE A 96 16.08 -85.30 29.16
C ILE A 96 15.40 -85.37 30.52
N TYR A 97 15.68 -84.37 31.36
CA TYR A 97 15.16 -84.28 32.72
C TYR A 97 14.30 -83.02 32.90
N ASP A 98 13.28 -83.13 33.75
CA ASP A 98 12.41 -82.02 34.08
C ASP A 98 12.83 -81.26 35.35
N GLU A 99 12.02 -80.30 35.78
CA GLU A 99 12.27 -79.48 36.99
C GLU A 99 12.36 -80.30 38.30
N PHE A 100 11.84 -81.54 38.29
CA PHE A 100 11.92 -82.45 39.43
C PHE A 100 13.10 -83.41 39.32
N ASN A 101 14.02 -83.15 38.38
CA ASN A 101 15.20 -83.97 38.10
C ASN A 101 14.86 -85.42 37.71
N LYS A 102 13.68 -85.64 37.11
CA LYS A 102 13.21 -86.97 36.69
C LYS A 102 13.30 -87.12 35.17
N LEU A 103 13.64 -88.34 34.72
CA LEU A 103 13.86 -88.64 33.31
C LEU A 103 12.53 -88.64 32.53
N VAL A 104 12.38 -87.70 31.60
CA VAL A 104 11.20 -87.51 30.74
C VAL A 104 11.30 -88.33 29.47
N ALA A 105 12.48 -88.35 28.86
CA ALA A 105 12.72 -89.08 27.63
C ALA A 105 14.16 -89.58 27.60
N ILE A 106 14.37 -90.69 26.91
CA ILE A 106 15.67 -91.32 26.72
C ILE A 106 15.83 -91.70 25.25
N CYS A 107 17.01 -91.48 24.69
CA CYS A 107 17.36 -91.93 23.36
C CYS A 107 18.64 -92.78 23.36
N SER A 108 18.66 -93.73 22.44
CA SER A 108 19.88 -94.44 22.05
C SER A 108 20.53 -93.69 20.90
N LEU A 109 21.82 -93.44 20.98
CA LEU A 109 22.61 -92.72 19.99
C LEU A 109 23.70 -93.63 19.41
N PRO A 110 24.10 -93.43 18.14
CA PRO A 110 25.27 -94.09 17.59
C PRO A 110 26.50 -93.70 18.42
N ALA A 111 27.38 -94.68 18.65
CA ALA A 111 28.59 -94.48 19.43
C ALA A 111 29.44 -93.36 18.81
N SER A 112 29.57 -92.26 19.54
CA SER A 112 30.33 -91.09 19.13
C SER A 112 31.32 -90.72 20.23
N GLU A 113 32.60 -90.64 19.90
CA GLU A 113 33.64 -90.25 20.84
C GLU A 113 33.66 -88.73 20.99
N LYS A 114 33.55 -88.25 22.24
CA LYS A 114 33.74 -86.85 22.60
C LYS A 114 35.12 -86.68 23.23
N PRO A 115 36.18 -86.39 22.46
CA PRO A 115 37.54 -86.22 22.99
C PRO A 115 37.62 -85.01 23.94
N LEU A 116 38.51 -85.12 24.94
CA LEU A 116 38.86 -84.03 25.85
C LEU A 116 39.90 -83.10 25.21
N LEU A 117 39.89 -81.81 25.56
CA LEU A 117 40.87 -80.84 25.05
C LEU A 117 42.33 -81.27 25.30
N GLU A 118 42.60 -81.90 26.45
CA GLU A 118 43.93 -82.42 26.83
C GLU A 118 44.43 -83.57 25.93
N GLN A 119 43.53 -84.21 25.18
CA GLN A 119 43.86 -85.26 24.20
C GLN A 119 44.20 -84.69 22.81
N GLY A 120 44.35 -83.36 22.69
CA GLY A 120 44.80 -82.68 21.46
C GLY A 120 43.71 -82.46 20.41
N SER A 121 42.44 -82.78 20.70
CA SER A 121 41.31 -82.61 19.78
C SER A 121 40.02 -82.21 20.51
N GLY A 122 40.07 -81.22 21.40
CA GLY A 122 38.86 -80.67 22.02
C GLY A 122 37.91 -80.11 20.95
N ARG A 123 36.76 -80.73 20.77
CA ARG A 123 35.69 -80.31 19.84
C ARG A 123 34.42 -80.06 20.62
N ALA A 124 33.70 -78.99 20.33
CA ALA A 124 32.33 -78.88 20.82
C ALA A 124 31.45 -79.88 20.06
N GLN A 125 30.53 -80.54 20.76
CA GLN A 125 29.60 -81.49 20.16
C GLN A 125 28.18 -81.14 20.58
N THR A 126 27.31 -80.94 19.60
CA THR A 126 25.88 -80.74 19.84
C THR A 126 25.16 -82.08 19.77
N VAL A 127 24.51 -82.47 20.86
CA VAL A 127 23.64 -83.65 20.91
C VAL A 127 22.20 -83.17 20.74
N ARG A 128 21.58 -83.58 19.64
CA ARG A 128 20.19 -83.26 19.30
C ARG A 128 19.31 -84.46 19.58
N MET A 129 18.28 -84.28 20.40
CA MET A 129 17.28 -85.29 20.70
C MET A 129 15.90 -84.83 20.26
N THR A 130 15.23 -85.68 19.49
CA THR A 130 13.92 -85.39 18.89
C THR A 130 12.83 -86.16 19.61
N LEU A 131 11.79 -85.47 20.09
CA LEU A 131 10.62 -86.03 20.76
C LEU A 131 9.39 -85.79 19.88
N ILE A 132 8.59 -86.84 19.68
CA ILE A 132 7.34 -86.75 18.92
C ILE A 132 6.20 -86.74 19.93
N VAL A 133 5.35 -85.72 19.88
CA VAL A 133 4.19 -85.55 20.76
C VAL A 133 2.92 -85.35 19.95
N SER A 134 1.76 -85.77 20.46
CA SER A 134 0.49 -85.70 19.72
C SER A 134 -0.03 -84.28 19.52
N ASP A 135 0.35 -83.34 20.40
CA ASP A 135 -0.02 -81.93 20.31
C ASP A 135 1.06 -81.08 21.02
N THR A 136 1.59 -80.05 20.35
CA THR A 136 2.63 -79.15 20.88
C THR A 136 2.07 -77.84 21.42
N SER A 137 0.75 -77.59 21.27
CA SER A 137 0.11 -76.31 21.62
C SER A 137 0.12 -75.96 23.12
N ILE A 138 0.56 -76.88 23.99
CA ILE A 138 0.49 -76.72 25.46
C ILE A 138 1.89 -76.78 26.13
N VAL A 139 2.96 -77.07 25.38
CA VAL A 139 4.32 -77.08 25.92
C VAL A 139 4.88 -75.64 25.91
N ASN A 140 4.73 -74.94 27.02
CA ASN A 140 5.49 -73.70 27.25
C ASN A 140 6.92 -74.07 27.59
N ILE A 141 7.74 -74.06 26.55
CA ILE A 141 9.17 -74.31 26.59
C ILE A 141 9.84 -73.01 27.06
N THR A 142 10.10 -72.91 28.36
CA THR A 142 10.89 -71.81 28.93
C THR A 142 12.25 -72.34 29.37
N ILE A 143 13.32 -71.81 28.77
CA ILE A 143 14.70 -72.07 29.20
C ILE A 143 15.04 -71.04 30.28
N ASP A 144 15.36 -71.48 31.50
CA ASP A 144 16.07 -70.61 32.45
C ASP A 144 17.52 -70.51 32.00
N SER A 145 17.85 -69.39 31.36
CA SER A 145 19.02 -69.22 30.50
C SER A 145 19.90 -68.07 30.98
N THR A 146 20.41 -68.17 32.21
CA THR A 146 21.38 -67.17 32.71
C THR A 146 22.80 -67.36 32.14
N THR A 147 23.09 -68.47 31.45
CA THR A 147 24.40 -68.75 30.82
C THR A 147 24.29 -69.72 29.61
N ILE A 148 23.74 -69.28 28.48
CA ILE A 148 23.77 -70.05 27.22
C ILE A 148 24.66 -69.37 26.18
N MET A 149 25.40 -70.17 25.41
CA MET A 149 26.14 -69.71 24.24
C MET A 149 25.21 -69.68 23.02
N ALA A 150 25.06 -68.50 22.40
CA ALA A 150 24.32 -68.37 21.14
C ALA A 150 25.11 -69.02 19.98
N THR A 151 24.41 -69.75 19.11
CA THR A 151 24.98 -70.22 17.85
C THR A 151 25.08 -69.05 16.86
N ASN A 152 26.02 -69.10 15.91
CA ASN A 152 26.12 -68.09 14.85
C ASN A 152 24.79 -67.94 14.07
N GLU A 153 24.11 -69.06 13.81
CA GLU A 153 22.82 -69.08 13.13
C GLU A 153 21.71 -68.33 13.90
N TYR A 154 21.72 -68.37 15.24
CA TYR A 154 20.77 -67.60 16.04
C TYR A 154 21.01 -66.09 15.90
N VAL A 155 22.29 -65.67 15.90
CA VAL A 155 22.67 -64.26 15.78
C VAL A 155 22.31 -63.72 14.39
N ASP A 156 22.64 -64.45 13.33
CA ASP A 156 22.36 -64.02 11.95
C ASP A 156 20.85 -63.88 11.71
N ASN A 157 20.05 -64.84 12.17
CA ASN A 157 18.58 -64.77 12.07
C ASN A 157 18.02 -63.57 12.85
N SER A 158 18.53 -63.30 14.05
CA SER A 158 18.07 -62.16 14.86
C SER A 158 18.41 -60.82 14.21
N LEU A 159 19.56 -60.71 13.56
CA LEU A 159 19.96 -59.51 12.83
C LEU A 159 19.06 -59.27 11.60
N GLU A 160 18.80 -60.33 10.83
CA GLU A 160 17.93 -60.26 9.65
C GLU A 160 16.49 -59.88 10.02
N GLU A 161 15.97 -60.41 11.13
CA GLU A 161 14.65 -60.03 11.66
C GLU A 161 14.63 -58.55 12.10
N HIS A 162 15.68 -58.07 12.75
CA HIS A 162 15.79 -56.67 13.17
C HIS A 162 15.86 -55.71 11.97
N GLU A 163 16.65 -56.02 10.94
CA GLU A 163 16.79 -55.20 9.72
C GLU A 163 15.47 -55.04 8.95
N LYS A 164 14.62 -56.07 8.97
CA LYS A 164 13.28 -56.03 8.36
C LYS A 164 12.24 -55.38 9.27
N SER A 165 12.56 -55.17 10.55
CA SER A 165 11.64 -54.59 11.52
C SER A 165 11.51 -53.07 11.40
N ARG A 166 10.42 -52.54 11.96
CA ARG A 166 10.21 -51.09 12.17
C ARG A 166 10.12 -50.75 13.65
N ASN A 167 10.64 -51.62 14.51
CA ASN A 167 10.52 -51.51 15.96
C ASN A 167 11.58 -50.56 16.53
N HIS A 168 11.45 -49.29 16.19
CA HIS A 168 12.29 -48.19 16.69
C HIS A 168 11.38 -47.09 17.25
N PRO A 169 11.87 -46.27 18.19
CA PRO A 169 11.10 -45.16 18.74
C PRO A 169 10.69 -44.14 17.66
N ASP A 170 9.53 -43.54 17.86
CA ASP A 170 9.08 -42.41 17.03
C ASP A 170 9.95 -41.17 17.30
N ALA A 171 10.07 -40.30 16.29
CA ALA A 171 10.81 -39.05 16.44
C ALA A 171 10.07 -38.09 17.37
N THR A 172 10.83 -37.31 18.14
CA THR A 172 10.32 -36.23 18.98
C THR A 172 10.98 -34.91 18.57
N LEU A 173 10.61 -33.80 19.23
CA LEU A 173 11.26 -32.51 19.00
C LEU A 173 12.73 -32.49 19.44
N THR A 174 13.15 -33.40 20.32
CA THR A 174 14.50 -33.46 20.89
C THR A 174 15.29 -34.68 20.42
N ASP A 175 14.59 -35.78 20.12
CA ASP A 175 15.20 -37.08 19.85
C ASP A 175 14.86 -37.56 18.45
N LYS A 176 15.86 -38.15 17.79
CA LYS A 176 15.69 -38.73 16.46
C LYS A 176 14.90 -40.04 16.55
N GLY A 177 14.04 -40.28 15.57
CA GLY A 177 13.26 -41.52 15.45
C GLY A 177 12.53 -41.61 14.11
N PHE A 178 11.54 -42.48 14.00
CA PHE A 178 10.69 -42.57 12.81
C PHE A 178 9.47 -41.66 12.88
N THR A 179 9.03 -41.15 11.73
CA THR A 179 7.87 -40.26 11.61
C THR A 179 7.00 -40.68 10.43
N LYS A 180 5.68 -40.52 10.56
CA LYS A 180 4.73 -40.69 9.46
C LYS A 180 4.66 -39.43 8.61
N LEU A 181 4.56 -39.59 7.30
CA LEU A 181 4.40 -38.46 6.38
C LEU A 181 2.93 -38.15 6.15
N TYR A 182 2.57 -36.87 6.17
CA TYR A 182 1.22 -36.39 5.86
C TYR A 182 1.25 -35.31 4.78
N SER A 183 0.36 -35.44 3.79
CA SER A 183 0.30 -34.54 2.63
C SER A 183 -0.90 -33.58 2.63
N GLY A 184 -1.71 -33.59 3.68
CA GLY A 184 -2.77 -32.60 3.89
C GLY A 184 -2.30 -31.41 4.74
N VAL A 185 -3.17 -30.43 4.95
CA VAL A 185 -2.86 -29.17 5.66
C VAL A 185 -3.84 -28.85 6.79
N THR A 186 -4.67 -29.81 7.18
CA THR A 186 -5.75 -29.62 8.17
C THR A 186 -5.53 -30.41 9.47
N SER A 187 -4.48 -31.22 9.54
CA SER A 187 -4.17 -32.00 10.73
C SER A 187 -3.53 -31.12 11.80
N ILE A 188 -3.85 -31.42 13.06
CA ILE A 188 -3.21 -30.84 14.26
C ILE A 188 -2.25 -31.82 14.94
N ASP A 189 -2.06 -33.02 14.37
CA ASP A 189 -1.20 -34.06 14.93
C ASP A 189 0.28 -33.68 14.76
N GLU A 190 1.00 -33.62 15.89
CA GLU A 190 2.43 -33.27 15.94
C GLU A 190 3.36 -34.47 15.72
N THR A 191 2.82 -35.69 15.57
CA THR A 191 3.61 -36.93 15.34
C THR A 191 3.89 -37.20 13.86
N MET A 192 3.46 -36.31 12.96
CA MET A 192 3.58 -36.44 11.51
C MET A 192 4.41 -35.32 10.90
N ALA A 193 5.22 -35.63 9.89
CA ALA A 193 5.96 -34.64 9.11
C ALA A 193 5.21 -34.26 7.84
N ALA A 194 5.22 -32.96 7.53
CA ALA A 194 4.65 -32.43 6.31
C ALA A 194 5.50 -32.82 5.08
N THR A 195 4.84 -33.25 4.00
CA THR A 195 5.50 -33.47 2.71
C THR A 195 5.63 -32.15 1.91
N PRO A 196 6.49 -32.09 0.87
CA PRO A 196 6.54 -30.93 -0.03
C PRO A 196 5.18 -30.57 -0.64
N LYS A 197 4.28 -31.55 -0.82
CA LYS A 197 2.91 -31.32 -1.29
C LYS A 197 2.08 -30.54 -0.26
N ALA A 198 2.14 -30.90 1.02
CA ALA A 198 1.45 -30.15 2.08
C ALA A 198 1.97 -28.71 2.15
N VAL A 199 3.30 -28.53 2.13
CA VAL A 199 3.94 -27.21 2.14
C VAL A 199 3.50 -26.37 0.93
N LYS A 200 3.46 -26.96 -0.26
CA LYS A 200 3.00 -26.27 -1.48
C LYS A 200 1.53 -25.83 -1.36
N ILE A 201 0.63 -26.70 -0.88
CA ILE A 201 -0.79 -26.35 -0.69
C ILE A 201 -0.93 -25.16 0.26
N ALA A 202 -0.22 -25.19 1.40
CA ALA A 202 -0.24 -24.10 2.37
C ALA A 202 0.27 -22.79 1.76
N MET A 203 1.37 -22.84 0.99
CA MET A 203 1.95 -21.66 0.34
C MET A 203 1.08 -21.10 -0.79
N ASP A 204 0.48 -21.96 -1.61
CA ASP A 204 -0.46 -21.53 -2.66
C ASP A 204 -1.67 -20.80 -2.03
N ASN A 205 -2.24 -21.34 -0.94
CA ASN A 205 -3.33 -20.70 -0.21
C ASN A 205 -2.90 -19.36 0.43
N ALA A 206 -1.69 -19.30 1.01
CA ALA A 206 -1.16 -18.05 1.56
C ALA A 206 -0.97 -16.97 0.47
N SER A 207 -0.43 -17.37 -0.69
CA SER A 207 -0.22 -16.48 -1.83
C SER A 207 -1.53 -15.96 -2.42
N ALA A 208 -2.57 -16.81 -2.48
CA ALA A 208 -3.88 -16.43 -2.99
C ALA A 208 -4.57 -15.36 -2.11
N ARG A 209 -4.32 -15.34 -0.80
CA ARG A 209 -4.92 -14.35 0.13
C ARG A 209 -4.27 -12.97 0.08
N LEU A 210 -3.14 -12.80 -0.62
CA LEU A 210 -2.41 -11.54 -0.70
C LEU A 210 -2.07 -11.12 -2.15
N ALA A 211 -2.74 -11.72 -3.12
CA ALA A 211 -2.56 -11.43 -4.54
C ALA A 211 -2.93 -9.97 -4.85
N LYS A 212 -1.91 -9.10 -4.98
CA LYS A 212 -2.04 -7.65 -5.24
C LYS A 212 -2.92 -7.36 -6.46
N GLU A 213 -2.80 -8.20 -7.48
CA GLU A 213 -3.55 -8.17 -8.73
C GLU A 213 -5.06 -8.43 -8.55
N ARG A 214 -5.49 -9.06 -7.44
CA ARG A 214 -6.91 -9.28 -7.16
C ARG A 214 -7.58 -8.04 -6.58
N ASN A 215 -6.83 -7.03 -6.15
CA ASN A 215 -7.33 -5.72 -5.69
C ASN A 215 -8.61 -5.80 -4.85
N LEU A 216 -8.61 -6.64 -3.82
CA LEU A 216 -9.72 -6.86 -2.88
C LEU A 216 -10.99 -7.49 -3.50
N ALA A 217 -10.96 -7.99 -4.73
CA ALA A 217 -12.09 -8.66 -5.38
C ALA A 217 -12.47 -10.00 -4.73
N ASP A 218 -11.58 -10.56 -3.90
CA ASP A 218 -11.78 -11.77 -3.10
C ASP A 218 -12.38 -11.51 -1.71
N LEU A 219 -12.66 -10.24 -1.35
CA LEU A 219 -13.35 -9.92 -0.11
C LEU A 219 -14.78 -10.48 -0.14
N THR A 220 -15.02 -11.50 0.67
CA THR A 220 -16.34 -12.13 0.82
C THR A 220 -17.38 -11.20 1.47
N ASN A 221 -16.93 -10.22 2.25
CA ASN A 221 -17.78 -9.22 2.88
C ASN A 221 -17.17 -7.81 2.75
N ILE A 222 -17.42 -7.19 1.59
CA ILE A 222 -16.96 -5.83 1.28
C ILE A 222 -17.45 -4.80 2.32
N PRO A 223 -18.71 -4.83 2.81
CA PRO A 223 -19.16 -3.94 3.88
C PRO A 223 -18.33 -4.02 5.18
N LEU A 224 -18.06 -5.23 5.68
CA LEU A 224 -17.27 -5.42 6.91
C LEU A 224 -15.82 -4.96 6.73
N ALA A 225 -15.24 -5.17 5.54
CA ALA A 225 -13.90 -4.68 5.23
C ALA A 225 -13.83 -3.13 5.27
N ARG A 226 -14.81 -2.44 4.67
CA ARG A 226 -14.91 -0.97 4.75
C ARG A 226 -15.09 -0.47 6.18
N GLN A 227 -15.88 -1.18 6.99
CA GLN A 227 -16.08 -0.87 8.41
C GLN A 227 -14.77 -1.03 9.20
N SER A 228 -14.04 -2.12 8.98
CA SER A 228 -12.77 -2.40 9.67
C SER A 228 -11.69 -1.36 9.35
N LEU A 229 -11.69 -0.85 8.12
CA LEU A 229 -10.83 0.25 7.68
C LEU A 229 -11.35 1.64 8.07
N GLN A 230 -12.51 1.73 8.73
CA GLN A 230 -13.15 2.97 9.16
C GLN A 230 -13.36 3.99 8.03
N LEU A 231 -13.58 3.53 6.80
CA LEU A 231 -13.71 4.41 5.61
C LEU A 231 -15.05 5.18 5.56
N GLY A 232 -16.00 4.81 6.42
CA GLY A 232 -17.32 5.42 6.48
C GLY A 232 -18.18 5.22 5.23
N ASN A 233 -19.25 6.00 5.12
CA ASN A 233 -20.23 5.87 4.03
C ASN A 233 -19.75 6.43 2.68
N SER A 234 -18.82 7.40 2.72
CA SER A 234 -18.26 8.05 1.51
C SER A 234 -17.57 7.05 0.57
N ALA A 235 -17.02 5.96 1.11
CA ALA A 235 -16.32 4.93 0.33
C ALA A 235 -17.22 4.15 -0.65
N THR A 236 -18.54 4.32 -0.60
CA THR A 236 -19.50 3.71 -1.54
C THR A 236 -20.19 4.70 -2.46
N LEU A 237 -19.92 5.98 -2.31
CA LEU A 237 -20.57 7.01 -3.10
C LEU A 237 -19.60 7.52 -4.16
N ASN A 238 -20.10 7.77 -5.37
CA ASN A 238 -19.33 8.50 -6.38
C ASN A 238 -19.00 9.91 -5.87
N VAL A 239 -17.98 10.54 -6.43
CA VAL A 239 -17.66 11.96 -6.18
C VAL A 239 -18.36 12.81 -7.23
N GLY A 240 -19.05 13.89 -6.83
CA GLY A 240 -19.76 14.75 -7.77
C GLY A 240 -20.63 15.83 -7.11
N THR A 241 -21.47 16.48 -7.93
CA THR A 241 -22.31 17.62 -7.53
C THR A 241 -23.79 17.28 -7.27
N THR A 242 -24.17 16.00 -7.38
CA THR A 242 -25.58 15.56 -7.28
C THR A 242 -25.87 14.88 -5.93
N ALA A 243 -27.15 14.82 -5.54
CA ALA A 243 -27.54 14.07 -4.34
C ALA A 243 -27.07 12.60 -4.38
N ASN A 244 -26.76 12.03 -3.21
CA ASN A 244 -26.21 10.68 -3.06
C ASN A 244 -24.78 10.48 -3.63
N THR A 245 -23.99 11.55 -3.74
CA THR A 245 -22.54 11.50 -4.02
C THR A 245 -21.75 12.16 -2.88
N VAL A 246 -20.44 11.95 -2.79
CA VAL A 246 -19.55 12.77 -1.97
C VAL A 246 -19.43 14.14 -2.65
N ALA A 247 -19.77 15.21 -1.94
CA ALA A 247 -19.71 16.58 -2.46
C ALA A 247 -18.28 17.01 -2.77
N ALA A 248 -18.07 17.57 -3.96
CA ALA A 248 -16.75 18.05 -4.41
C ALA A 248 -16.89 19.19 -5.44
N GLY A 249 -15.84 20.02 -5.55
CA GLY A 249 -15.81 21.15 -6.48
C GLY A 249 -16.82 22.24 -6.11
N ASP A 250 -17.50 22.82 -7.10
CA ASP A 250 -18.53 23.86 -6.94
C ASP A 250 -19.90 23.28 -6.52
N ASP A 251 -19.90 22.26 -5.66
CA ASP A 251 -21.12 21.65 -5.13
C ASP A 251 -21.76 22.56 -4.08
N SER A 252 -23.06 22.84 -4.24
CA SER A 252 -23.83 23.69 -3.33
C SER A 252 -23.98 23.11 -1.91
N ARG A 253 -23.75 21.81 -1.73
CA ARG A 253 -23.72 21.12 -0.44
C ARG A 253 -22.48 21.45 0.38
N ILE A 254 -21.40 21.95 -0.26
CA ILE A 254 -20.22 22.45 0.45
C ILE A 254 -20.56 23.84 0.98
N THR A 255 -20.90 23.90 2.27
CA THR A 255 -21.24 25.16 2.95
C THR A 255 -19.99 25.86 3.46
N GLY A 256 -19.97 27.20 3.40
CA GLY A 256 -18.86 28.03 3.90
C GLY A 256 -17.66 28.16 2.96
N ALA A 257 -17.63 27.44 1.83
CA ALA A 257 -16.66 27.69 0.76
C ALA A 257 -17.20 28.74 -0.23
N MET A 258 -16.29 29.52 -0.83
CA MET A 258 -16.65 30.42 -1.93
C MET A 258 -16.95 29.62 -3.19
N GLN A 259 -18.12 29.82 -3.77
CA GLN A 259 -18.59 29.16 -4.99
C GLN A 259 -18.11 29.97 -6.21
N LYS A 260 -17.42 29.32 -7.14
CA LYS A 260 -16.84 30.01 -8.31
C LYS A 260 -17.89 30.76 -9.13
N SER A 261 -19.08 30.17 -9.28
CA SER A 261 -20.20 30.77 -10.04
C SER A 261 -20.76 32.04 -9.39
N GLN A 262 -20.53 32.25 -8.09
CA GLN A 262 -21.02 33.41 -7.35
C GLN A 262 -20.05 34.60 -7.41
N ASN A 263 -18.81 34.42 -7.88
CA ASN A 263 -17.81 35.49 -8.00
C ASN A 263 -17.70 36.37 -6.73
N GLY A 264 -17.79 35.77 -5.55
CA GLY A 264 -17.71 36.47 -4.25
C GLY A 264 -19.01 37.13 -3.79
N ALA A 265 -20.13 36.97 -4.52
CA ALA A 265 -21.45 37.42 -4.06
C ALA A 265 -21.88 36.72 -2.76
N ASP A 266 -21.45 35.48 -2.59
CA ASP A 266 -21.68 34.57 -1.46
C ASP A 266 -20.81 34.86 -0.22
N ILE A 267 -19.87 35.82 -0.31
CA ILE A 267 -19.08 36.27 0.83
C ILE A 267 -20.02 36.95 1.85
N PRO A 268 -20.16 36.42 3.09
CA PRO A 268 -21.10 36.96 4.07
C PRO A 268 -20.76 38.39 4.51
N ASN A 269 -19.46 38.70 4.65
CA ASN A 269 -18.96 40.01 5.04
C ASN A 269 -17.98 40.54 4.00
N LYS A 270 -18.52 41.15 2.93
CA LYS A 270 -17.73 41.76 1.84
C LYS A 270 -16.77 42.85 2.35
N PRO A 271 -17.14 43.75 3.30
CA PRO A 271 -16.20 44.71 3.87
C PRO A 271 -14.97 44.06 4.53
N LEU A 272 -15.16 43.04 5.36
CA LEU A 272 -14.05 42.32 6.00
C LEU A 272 -13.20 41.57 4.97
N PHE A 273 -13.83 41.00 3.93
CA PHE A 273 -13.08 40.39 2.84
C PHE A 273 -12.19 41.41 2.12
N LEU A 274 -12.72 42.59 1.76
CA LEU A 274 -11.95 43.67 1.14
C LEU A 274 -10.79 44.15 2.03
N GLN A 275 -10.99 44.18 3.35
CA GLN A 275 -9.93 44.46 4.32
C GLN A 275 -8.85 43.38 4.30
N ASN A 276 -9.23 42.10 4.33
CA ASN A 276 -8.28 40.98 4.35
C ASN A 276 -7.48 40.85 3.04
N VAL A 277 -8.05 41.24 1.90
CA VAL A 277 -7.34 41.27 0.60
C VAL A 277 -6.62 42.60 0.34
N GLY A 278 -6.63 43.54 1.30
CA GLY A 278 -5.89 44.81 1.21
C GLY A 278 -6.47 45.86 0.27
N LEU A 279 -7.76 45.76 -0.11
CA LEU A 279 -8.41 46.67 -1.06
C LEU A 279 -9.15 47.86 -0.41
N THR A 280 -9.14 47.97 0.93
CA THR A 280 -9.83 49.05 1.64
C THR A 280 -9.38 50.43 1.18
N GLU A 281 -8.07 50.66 1.07
CA GLU A 281 -7.53 51.95 0.64
C GLU A 281 -7.91 52.28 -0.80
N THR A 282 -7.81 51.30 -1.72
CA THR A 282 -8.17 51.47 -3.12
C THR A 282 -9.63 51.90 -3.30
N VAL A 283 -10.57 51.28 -2.56
CA VAL A 283 -11.99 51.65 -2.61
C VAL A 283 -12.21 53.08 -2.12
N GLU A 284 -11.51 53.49 -1.06
CA GLU A 284 -11.63 54.84 -0.51
C GLU A 284 -11.03 55.90 -1.44
N GLN A 285 -9.88 55.61 -2.05
CA GLN A 285 -9.27 56.48 -3.06
C GLN A 285 -10.19 56.62 -4.29
N ALA A 286 -10.79 55.52 -4.77
CA ALA A 286 -11.69 55.54 -5.92
C ALA A 286 -12.97 56.34 -5.64
N ARG A 287 -13.55 56.20 -4.44
CA ARG A 287 -14.73 56.97 -4.01
C ARG A 287 -14.50 58.48 -4.05
N ASN A 288 -13.27 58.91 -3.78
CA ASN A 288 -12.89 60.33 -3.71
C ASN A 288 -12.08 60.82 -4.92
N ALA A 289 -11.97 60.01 -6.00
CA ALA A 289 -11.12 60.33 -7.14
C ALA A 289 -11.55 61.61 -7.88
N VAL A 290 -12.85 61.91 -7.90
CA VAL A 290 -13.40 63.21 -8.34
C VAL A 290 -14.11 63.85 -7.14
N PRO A 291 -13.39 64.66 -6.34
CA PRO A 291 -14.00 65.33 -5.20
C PRO A 291 -15.14 66.24 -5.66
N SER A 292 -16.31 66.14 -5.02
CA SER A 292 -17.45 67.03 -5.27
C SER A 292 -17.17 68.50 -4.92
N THR A 293 -16.06 68.76 -4.22
CA THR A 293 -15.54 70.11 -3.94
C THR A 293 -14.84 70.75 -5.15
N ARG A 294 -14.41 69.97 -6.14
CA ARG A 294 -13.79 70.51 -7.35
C ARG A 294 -14.87 71.12 -8.24
N LYS A 295 -14.61 72.35 -8.68
CA LYS A 295 -15.54 73.14 -9.49
C LYS A 295 -14.86 73.63 -10.76
N VAL A 296 -15.62 73.71 -11.84
CA VAL A 296 -15.25 74.46 -13.06
C VAL A 296 -16.17 75.66 -13.12
N ASN A 297 -15.60 76.86 -13.00
CA ASN A 297 -16.34 78.12 -12.96
C ASN A 297 -17.54 78.12 -11.99
N GLY A 298 -17.32 77.70 -10.74
CA GLY A 298 -18.36 77.65 -9.71
C GLY A 298 -19.30 76.44 -9.77
N LYS A 299 -19.32 75.67 -10.87
CA LYS A 299 -20.14 74.47 -11.06
C LYS A 299 -19.41 73.22 -10.58
N ALA A 300 -20.02 72.43 -9.71
CA ALA A 300 -19.42 71.21 -9.14
C ALA A 300 -19.29 70.07 -10.17
N LEU A 301 -18.22 69.28 -10.07
CA LEU A 301 -17.98 68.10 -10.93
C LEU A 301 -18.78 66.85 -10.48
N THR A 302 -20.07 67.02 -10.22
CA THR A 302 -20.97 65.91 -9.83
C THR A 302 -21.74 65.31 -11.00
N THR A 303 -21.81 66.03 -12.11
CA THR A 303 -22.47 65.66 -13.37
C THR A 303 -21.75 66.37 -14.52
N ASP A 304 -22.21 66.16 -15.76
CA ASP A 304 -21.76 66.96 -16.90
C ASP A 304 -21.96 68.47 -16.63
N ILE A 305 -20.95 69.27 -16.99
CA ILE A 305 -20.94 70.72 -16.81
C ILE A 305 -21.19 71.40 -18.16
N THR A 306 -22.28 72.15 -18.25
CA THR A 306 -22.51 73.09 -19.36
C THR A 306 -21.99 74.47 -18.98
N LEU A 307 -21.05 75.02 -19.74
CA LEU A 307 -20.59 76.40 -19.60
C LEU A 307 -21.33 77.31 -20.58
N THR A 308 -21.72 78.48 -20.11
CA THR A 308 -22.32 79.54 -20.91
C THR A 308 -21.29 80.65 -21.16
N SER A 309 -21.55 81.54 -22.11
CA SER A 309 -20.67 82.70 -22.33
C SER A 309 -20.56 83.57 -21.07
N GLY A 310 -21.64 83.67 -20.28
CA GLY A 310 -21.65 84.37 -18.99
C GLY A 310 -20.73 83.72 -17.95
N ASP A 311 -20.59 82.39 -17.97
CA ASP A 311 -19.67 81.68 -17.08
C ASP A 311 -18.21 82.12 -17.33
N ILE A 312 -17.82 82.34 -18.59
CA ILE A 312 -16.43 82.66 -18.96
C ILE A 312 -16.19 84.14 -19.28
N GLY A 313 -17.16 85.02 -19.00
CA GLY A 313 -17.05 86.46 -19.28
C GLY A 313 -17.05 86.84 -20.76
N ALA A 314 -17.58 85.99 -21.64
CA ALA A 314 -17.68 86.22 -23.07
C ALA A 314 -19.05 86.81 -23.48
N LEU A 315 -19.08 87.50 -24.63
CA LEU A 315 -20.33 87.97 -25.23
C LEU A 315 -21.09 86.80 -25.88
N PRO A 316 -22.41 86.62 -25.65
CA PRO A 316 -23.18 85.57 -26.30
C PRO A 316 -23.24 85.72 -27.83
N VAL A 317 -23.35 84.60 -28.56
CA VAL A 317 -23.56 84.60 -30.03
C VAL A 317 -24.89 85.24 -30.46
N THR A 318 -25.86 85.29 -29.56
CA THR A 318 -27.14 85.99 -29.75
C THR A 318 -27.00 87.52 -29.60
N GLY A 319 -25.79 88.02 -29.38
CA GLY A 319 -25.52 89.42 -29.07
C GLY A 319 -25.71 89.76 -27.58
N GLY A 320 -25.39 91.00 -27.23
CA GLY A 320 -25.50 91.53 -25.88
C GLY A 320 -24.91 92.94 -25.78
N LYS A 321 -24.85 93.48 -24.57
CA LYS A 321 -24.22 94.76 -24.28
C LYS A 321 -22.79 94.54 -23.81
N LEU A 322 -21.82 95.16 -24.49
CA LEU A 322 -20.48 95.33 -23.95
C LEU A 322 -20.50 96.57 -23.03
N ASN A 323 -20.25 96.38 -21.73
CA ASN A 323 -20.13 97.48 -20.79
C ASN A 323 -18.65 97.88 -20.69
N GLY A 324 -18.28 98.96 -21.39
CA GLY A 324 -16.91 99.48 -21.40
C GLY A 324 -16.34 99.57 -22.82
N PRO A 325 -15.09 100.05 -22.92
CA PRO A 325 -14.44 100.25 -24.20
C PRO A 325 -14.07 98.92 -24.88
N LEU A 326 -14.17 98.87 -26.21
CA LEU A 326 -13.69 97.77 -27.03
C LEU A 326 -12.37 98.15 -27.69
N GLY A 327 -11.35 97.31 -27.56
CA GLY A 327 -10.12 97.40 -28.34
C GLY A 327 -10.03 96.26 -29.34
N ILE A 328 -9.76 96.57 -30.60
CA ILE A 328 -9.55 95.57 -31.65
C ILE A 328 -8.07 95.53 -32.00
N GLY A 329 -7.39 94.48 -31.54
CA GLY A 329 -5.95 94.27 -31.73
C GLY A 329 -5.05 95.08 -30.79
N THR A 330 -5.62 95.73 -29.78
CA THR A 330 -4.96 96.67 -28.87
C THR A 330 -5.84 96.91 -27.63
N ASP A 331 -5.26 97.41 -26.54
CA ASP A 331 -6.04 97.93 -25.41
C ASP A 331 -6.73 99.22 -25.81
N ASN A 332 -7.84 99.59 -25.16
CA ASN A 332 -8.52 100.85 -25.43
C ASN A 332 -8.15 101.92 -24.40
N ALA A 333 -7.43 102.95 -24.86
CA ALA A 333 -7.04 104.13 -24.09
C ALA A 333 -7.97 105.34 -24.30
N LEU A 334 -8.84 105.34 -25.32
CA LEU A 334 -9.87 106.37 -25.49
C LEU A 334 -10.87 106.38 -24.32
N GLY A 335 -11.09 105.23 -23.69
CA GLY A 335 -11.98 105.07 -22.54
C GLY A 335 -13.46 105.30 -22.89
N GLY A 336 -14.33 105.26 -21.88
CA GLY A 336 -15.78 105.42 -22.05
C GLY A 336 -16.39 104.35 -22.99
N ASN A 337 -17.44 104.73 -23.70
CA ASN A 337 -18.05 103.90 -24.75
C ASN A 337 -17.32 104.18 -26.07
N SER A 338 -16.27 103.42 -26.36
CA SER A 338 -15.46 103.60 -27.55
C SER A 338 -15.02 102.28 -28.18
N ILE A 339 -14.65 102.37 -29.45
CA ILE A 339 -14.02 101.30 -30.21
C ILE A 339 -12.70 101.85 -30.75
N VAL A 340 -11.57 101.25 -30.38
CA VAL A 340 -10.25 101.57 -30.96
C VAL A 340 -9.77 100.47 -31.88
N LEU A 341 -8.99 100.83 -32.90
CA LEU A 341 -8.59 99.95 -33.99
C LEU A 341 -7.07 100.04 -34.21
N GLY A 342 -6.36 98.94 -33.95
CA GLY A 342 -4.93 98.79 -34.30
C GLY A 342 -3.95 99.49 -33.36
N ASP A 343 -4.24 100.71 -32.91
CA ASP A 343 -3.56 101.40 -31.81
C ASP A 343 -4.57 101.69 -30.67
N ASN A 344 -4.08 102.07 -29.49
CA ASN A 344 -4.95 102.21 -28.32
C ASN A 344 -5.75 103.52 -28.27
N ASP A 345 -5.56 104.43 -29.21
CA ASP A 345 -6.10 105.79 -29.15
C ASP A 345 -6.63 106.35 -30.48
N THR A 346 -6.80 105.52 -31.50
CA THR A 346 -7.50 105.82 -32.77
C THR A 346 -8.78 105.00 -32.89
N GLY A 347 -9.90 105.66 -33.18
CA GLY A 347 -11.18 104.99 -33.35
C GLY A 347 -12.40 105.89 -33.17
N PHE A 348 -13.48 105.33 -32.62
CA PHE A 348 -14.76 106.01 -32.41
C PHE A 348 -15.13 106.06 -30.94
N LYS A 349 -15.67 107.18 -30.47
CA LYS A 349 -16.06 107.36 -29.06
C LYS A 349 -17.37 108.13 -28.94
N GLN A 350 -18.24 107.71 -28.02
CA GLN A 350 -19.40 108.50 -27.63
C GLN A 350 -18.95 109.64 -26.71
N ASP A 351 -19.01 110.88 -27.20
CA ASP A 351 -18.59 112.09 -26.46
C ASP A 351 -19.76 112.83 -25.79
N GLY A 352 -20.98 112.34 -25.99
CA GLY A 352 -22.20 112.89 -25.42
C GLY A 352 -23.44 112.21 -25.98
N ASP A 353 -24.61 112.62 -25.50
CA ASP A 353 -25.88 112.15 -26.08
C ASP A 353 -25.98 112.60 -27.54
N GLY A 354 -26.16 111.65 -28.45
CA GLY A 354 -26.22 111.89 -29.90
C GLY A 354 -24.90 112.29 -30.58
N ILE A 355 -23.75 112.25 -29.90
CA ILE A 355 -22.45 112.65 -30.46
C ILE A 355 -21.53 111.43 -30.62
N LEU A 356 -21.16 111.11 -31.86
CA LEU A 356 -20.14 110.13 -32.21
C LEU A 356 -18.85 110.84 -32.63
N GLY A 357 -17.86 110.85 -31.75
CA GLY A 357 -16.52 111.38 -32.01
C GLY A 357 -15.65 110.40 -32.80
N ILE A 358 -14.82 110.94 -33.68
CA ILE A 358 -13.80 110.26 -34.48
C ILE A 358 -12.46 110.74 -33.96
N TYR A 359 -11.65 109.81 -33.45
CA TYR A 359 -10.37 110.09 -32.83
C TYR A 359 -9.24 109.46 -33.62
N ALA A 360 -8.11 110.15 -33.66
CA ALA A 360 -6.83 109.61 -34.11
C ALA A 360 -5.74 110.07 -33.16
N ASN A 361 -4.92 109.13 -32.66
CA ASN A 361 -3.83 109.43 -31.73
C ASN A 361 -4.27 110.32 -30.56
N ASN A 362 -5.38 109.93 -29.91
CA ASN A 362 -6.01 110.62 -28.77
C ASN A 362 -6.51 112.05 -29.04
N ALA A 363 -6.62 112.46 -30.31
CA ALA A 363 -7.16 113.76 -30.69
C ALA A 363 -8.50 113.61 -31.43
N LEU A 364 -9.49 114.45 -31.08
CA LEU A 364 -10.75 114.53 -31.81
C LEU A 364 -10.48 115.17 -33.19
N VAL A 365 -10.60 114.38 -34.25
CA VAL A 365 -10.38 114.84 -35.64
C VAL A 365 -11.68 115.17 -36.35
N GLY A 366 -12.81 114.65 -35.87
CA GLY A 366 -14.14 114.99 -36.34
C GLY A 366 -15.22 114.36 -35.46
N TYR A 367 -16.48 114.74 -35.67
CA TYR A 367 -17.61 114.14 -34.97
C TYR A 367 -18.89 114.22 -35.78
N ILE A 368 -19.85 113.37 -35.46
CA ILE A 368 -21.20 113.39 -36.02
C ILE A 368 -22.19 113.72 -34.90
N ASP A 369 -23.04 114.71 -35.12
CA ASP A 369 -24.18 115.05 -34.27
C ASP A 369 -25.45 115.27 -35.11
N ASN A 370 -26.53 115.75 -34.48
CA ASN A 370 -27.81 116.01 -35.16
C ASN A 370 -27.75 117.17 -36.18
N SER A 371 -26.68 117.96 -36.19
CA SER A 371 -26.43 119.04 -37.16
C SER A 371 -25.63 118.56 -38.38
N GLY A 372 -25.01 117.38 -38.30
CA GLY A 372 -24.29 116.75 -39.41
C GLY A 372 -22.89 116.24 -39.03
N LEU A 373 -22.04 116.10 -40.05
CA LEU A 373 -20.63 115.77 -39.90
C LEU A 373 -19.81 117.05 -39.71
N HIS A 374 -19.00 117.09 -38.67
CA HIS A 374 -18.07 118.18 -38.35
C HIS A 374 -16.65 117.65 -38.38
N MET A 375 -15.74 118.38 -39.02
CA MET A 375 -14.33 118.02 -39.11
C MET A 375 -13.51 119.08 -38.39
N SER A 376 -12.71 118.64 -37.41
CA SER A 376 -11.86 119.52 -36.60
C SER A 376 -10.48 119.72 -37.22
N VAL A 377 -10.15 118.92 -38.23
CA VAL A 377 -8.91 118.98 -39.01
C VAL A 377 -9.23 119.14 -40.51
N ASP A 378 -8.19 119.35 -41.31
CA ASP A 378 -8.30 119.48 -42.76
C ASP A 378 -8.99 118.26 -43.39
N VAL A 379 -9.90 118.53 -44.32
CA VAL A 379 -10.55 117.50 -45.14
C VAL A 379 -9.79 117.38 -46.46
N LEU A 380 -8.95 116.35 -46.57
CA LEU A 380 -8.30 115.98 -47.83
C LEU A 380 -9.16 114.96 -48.59
N THR A 381 -9.52 115.25 -49.84
CA THR A 381 -10.27 114.32 -50.70
C THR A 381 -9.50 114.00 -51.97
N ASN A 382 -9.45 112.72 -52.37
CA ASN A 382 -8.87 112.25 -53.65
C ASN A 382 -9.77 112.57 -54.88
N GLY A 383 -10.62 113.59 -54.79
CA GLY A 383 -11.66 113.90 -55.75
C GLY A 383 -12.38 115.20 -55.40
N VAL A 384 -13.67 115.30 -55.71
CA VAL A 384 -14.49 116.49 -55.43
C VAL A 384 -15.28 116.34 -54.13
N VAL A 385 -15.30 117.38 -53.29
CA VAL A 385 -16.29 117.51 -52.21
C VAL A 385 -17.61 117.98 -52.82
N ARG A 386 -18.65 117.14 -52.77
CA ARG A 386 -19.99 117.50 -53.26
C ARG A 386 -20.83 117.96 -52.07
N ALA A 387 -21.21 119.24 -52.06
CA ALA A 387 -22.30 119.70 -51.22
C ALA A 387 -23.59 118.97 -51.63
N GLY A 388 -24.37 118.49 -50.65
CA GLY A 388 -25.55 117.62 -50.88
C GLY A 388 -26.68 118.25 -51.72
N ASN A 389 -27.89 117.70 -51.61
CA ASN A 389 -29.03 118.01 -52.49
C ASN A 389 -29.39 119.52 -52.60
N ALA A 390 -28.98 120.35 -51.64
CA ALA A 390 -29.23 121.79 -51.62
C ALA A 390 -28.26 122.65 -52.47
N LYS A 391 -27.28 122.06 -53.20
CA LYS A 391 -26.35 122.72 -54.15
C LYS A 391 -25.62 123.98 -53.67
N LYS A 392 -25.59 124.24 -52.37
CA LYS A 392 -24.97 125.42 -51.76
C LYS A 392 -23.73 124.98 -50.96
N LEU A 393 -22.54 125.31 -51.47
CA LEU A 393 -21.32 125.32 -50.67
C LEU A 393 -21.21 126.71 -50.04
N SER A 394 -21.43 126.81 -48.73
CA SER A 394 -21.26 128.05 -47.97
C SER A 394 -20.00 127.93 -47.13
N LEU A 395 -19.02 128.80 -47.36
CA LEU A 395 -17.86 128.97 -46.49
C LEU A 395 -18.13 130.20 -45.63
N THR A 396 -18.31 130.01 -44.33
CA THR A 396 -18.63 131.11 -43.41
C THR A 396 -17.69 131.03 -42.22
N SER A 397 -16.98 132.12 -41.92
CA SER A 397 -16.29 132.30 -40.64
C SER A 397 -17.20 133.06 -39.69
N ASN A 398 -17.44 132.51 -38.50
CA ASN A 398 -18.24 133.16 -37.44
C ASN A 398 -17.38 133.88 -36.39
N ASN A 399 -16.05 133.91 -36.57
CA ASN A 399 -15.13 134.73 -35.80
C ASN A 399 -14.35 135.69 -36.71
N ASN A 400 -13.82 136.78 -36.15
CA ASN A 400 -13.02 137.78 -36.88
C ASN A 400 -11.60 137.29 -37.22
N SER A 401 -11.31 135.98 -37.09
CA SER A 401 -9.97 135.39 -37.20
C SER A 401 -9.74 134.57 -38.47
N ALA A 402 -10.56 134.77 -39.51
CA ALA A 402 -10.25 134.24 -40.84
C ALA A 402 -9.02 134.97 -41.42
N LEU A 403 -7.82 134.48 -41.09
CA LEU A 403 -6.57 135.12 -41.50
C LEU A 403 -6.36 135.02 -43.03
N THR A 404 -6.94 134.02 -43.70
CA THR A 404 -6.95 133.92 -45.17
C THR A 404 -8.00 132.90 -45.65
N ALA A 405 -8.96 133.30 -46.49
CA ALA A 405 -9.80 132.37 -47.25
C ALA A 405 -9.28 132.34 -48.69
N THR A 406 -8.37 131.40 -48.99
CA THR A 406 -7.78 131.27 -50.32
C THR A 406 -8.63 130.32 -51.15
N PHE A 407 -9.39 130.86 -52.09
CA PHE A 407 -10.12 130.06 -53.07
C PHE A 407 -9.34 130.03 -54.38
N ASN A 408 -8.46 129.03 -54.52
CA ASN A 408 -7.71 128.84 -55.76
C ASN A 408 -8.60 128.21 -56.82
N LEU A 409 -9.32 129.07 -57.55
CA LEU A 409 -9.92 128.78 -58.84
C LEU A 409 -8.80 128.73 -59.89
N TRP A 410 -8.10 127.59 -60.00
CA TRP A 410 -7.20 127.19 -61.11
C TRP A 410 -5.67 127.32 -60.90
N GLY A 411 -4.96 126.31 -61.45
CA GLY A 411 -3.55 126.24 -61.85
C GLY A 411 -3.40 124.98 -62.74
N ASP A 412 -2.80 125.02 -63.93
CA ASP A 412 -1.41 125.41 -64.21
C ASP A 412 -1.18 126.29 -65.47
N ALA A 413 0.10 126.55 -65.77
CA ALA A 413 0.64 127.68 -66.55
C ALA A 413 0.62 127.56 -68.08
N ASN A 414 -0.18 126.67 -68.68
CA ASN A 414 -0.19 126.47 -70.13
C ASN A 414 -1.52 126.86 -70.78
N ARG A 415 -1.76 128.15 -71.02
CA ARG A 415 -2.84 128.55 -71.96
C ARG A 415 -2.45 129.71 -72.90
N PRO A 416 -2.58 129.54 -74.23
CA PRO A 416 -2.43 130.61 -75.21
C PRO A 416 -3.59 131.61 -75.12
N THR A 417 -3.29 132.89 -75.38
CA THR A 417 -4.25 134.01 -75.45
C THR A 417 -5.30 133.83 -76.53
#